data_AF-A0A7X7N976-F1
#
_entry.id   AF-A0A7X7N976-F1
#
_cell.length_a   1.000
_cell.length_b   1.000
_cell.length_c   1.000
_cell.angle_alpha   90.00
_cell.angle_beta   90.00
_cell.angle_gamma   90.00
#
_symmetry.space_group_name_H-M   'P 1'
#
loop_
_entity.id
_entity.type
_entity.pdbx_description
1 polymer ?
#
loop_
_entity_poly.entity_id
_entity_poly.type
_entity_poly.pdbx_seq_one_letter_code
_entity_poly.pdbx_strand_id
1 'polypeptide(L)'
;MNSKIKSLLILLATFIVIAIALSFIQGRMNAIRFNEKLTDTDPLENAPPAVAFTSVALGGFRGLVADYLWLRSTKMQEQGNYFEMVQLADWLVKLQPRYTTSHAFLAWNMAYNISVTFTGFEDRWRWVKRGIELIRDEALEYNPGDPELFRQLGWIYQHKLGKDLDDANRFYKTEFAKEMIRLFGDYYGEWDLIEKAPANEAKLRAAIGDKDYAEMLKIAANKYSYASFAEIEEAFRHHAVIYPVEFKRDLEDIGIAKTVELCLRARWIILKYRLEPQWLTKLNEKYGALDWRLPEAHAIYWAERGKDKWSSERDNEHYFKRLSCDRMCFQSLQAAFETGRLVYVKNADPDNMYSDIKFLEMTPNVKLVDAANASFAQALEGYDEFTISGAYGNFLENAIVTLYLFGEKNKAVEYMKLGRTFPKYGVGANSRFAGSLDDFVLRSVERDLEAASYNDAQKTVQSYLINSYFKLAMEDHEQAEGYLDLAQKIYAKYAKFVEGTERRRGLPPWKQMLKTSLDMTKYMLRERVSPELADNLEKMLPKSGEKFIPEAGEIKTPQVR
;
A
#
# COMPACT_ATOMS: atom_id res chain seq x y z
N MET A 1 46.58 -51.45 0.79
CA MET A 1 45.62 -50.38 1.14
C MET A 1 45.58 -50.23 2.65
N ASN A 2 45.92 -49.05 3.18
CA ASN A 2 45.98 -48.73 4.61
C ASN A 2 44.65 -49.11 5.30
N SER A 3 44.66 -49.71 6.51
CA SER A 3 43.43 -50.18 7.16
C SER A 3 42.43 -49.03 7.40
N LYS A 4 42.95 -47.82 7.64
CA LYS A 4 42.14 -46.59 7.72
C LYS A 4 41.40 -46.28 6.41
N ILE A 5 42.02 -46.52 5.25
CA ILE A 5 41.41 -46.31 3.93
C ILE A 5 40.34 -47.37 3.66
N LYS A 6 40.57 -48.64 4.05
CA LYS A 6 39.55 -49.70 3.97
C LYS A 6 38.32 -49.38 4.83
N SER A 7 38.53 -48.98 6.08
CA SER A 7 37.43 -48.59 6.98
C SER A 7 36.65 -47.37 6.46
N LEU A 8 37.35 -46.38 5.90
CA LEU A 8 36.72 -45.20 5.30
C LEU A 8 35.86 -45.59 4.08
N LEU A 9 36.37 -46.45 3.20
CA LEU A 9 35.63 -46.91 2.03
C LEU A 9 34.41 -47.75 2.40
N ILE A 10 34.50 -48.58 3.44
CA ILE A 10 33.35 -49.35 3.97
C ILE A 10 32.30 -48.40 4.55
N LEU A 11 32.71 -47.39 5.33
CA LEU A 11 31.80 -46.38 5.86
C LEU A 11 31.12 -45.58 4.74
N LEU A 12 31.86 -45.18 3.71
CA LEU A 12 31.32 -44.46 2.56
C LEU A 12 30.32 -45.33 1.78
N ALA A 13 30.66 -46.58 1.49
CA ALA A 13 29.78 -47.52 0.81
C ALA A 13 28.50 -47.79 1.62
N THR A 14 28.63 -47.98 2.94
CA THR A 14 27.49 -48.16 3.85
C THR A 14 26.60 -46.92 3.86
N PHE A 15 27.19 -45.72 3.92
CA PHE A 15 26.46 -44.46 3.84
C PHE A 15 25.69 -44.33 2.52
N ILE A 16 26.31 -44.65 1.39
CA ILE A 16 25.66 -44.63 0.07
C ILE A 16 24.48 -45.60 0.02
N VAL A 17 24.65 -46.83 0.51
CA VAL A 17 23.56 -47.83 0.55
C VAL A 17 22.40 -47.36 1.43
N ILE A 18 22.68 -46.81 2.61
CA ILE A 18 21.66 -46.27 3.51
C ILE A 18 20.95 -45.07 2.85
N ALA A 19 21.70 -44.16 2.21
CA ALA A 19 21.12 -43.01 1.52
C ALA A 19 20.19 -43.41 0.37
N ILE A 20 20.57 -44.42 -0.43
CA ILE A 20 19.72 -44.98 -1.49
C ILE A 20 18.45 -45.59 -0.89
N ALA A 21 18.59 -46.43 0.15
CA ALA A 21 17.43 -47.05 0.81
C ALA A 21 16.46 -46.01 1.41
N LEU A 22 17.01 -44.98 2.06
CA LEU A 22 16.23 -43.86 2.58
C LEU A 22 15.51 -43.08 1.47
N SER A 23 16.16 -42.87 0.32
CA SER A 23 15.54 -42.20 -0.84
C SER A 23 14.29 -42.97 -1.34
N PHE A 24 14.38 -44.29 -1.47
CA PHE A 24 13.23 -45.12 -1.85
C PHE A 24 12.10 -45.09 -0.81
N ILE A 25 12.43 -45.17 0.48
CA ILE A 25 11.45 -45.09 1.57
C ILE A 25 10.77 -43.71 1.59
N GLN A 26 11.55 -42.64 1.46
CA GLN A 26 11.05 -41.27 1.43
C GLN A 26 10.14 -41.02 0.22
N GLY A 27 10.48 -41.58 -0.95
CA GLY A 27 9.62 -41.55 -2.13
C GLY A 27 8.26 -42.21 -1.88
N ARG A 28 8.23 -43.42 -1.28
CA ARG A 28 6.98 -44.08 -0.88
C ARG A 28 6.19 -43.27 0.15
N MET A 29 6.86 -42.73 1.17
CA MET A 29 6.19 -41.91 2.19
C MET A 29 5.59 -40.62 1.60
N ASN A 30 6.28 -39.97 0.67
CA ASN A 30 5.76 -38.79 -0.02
C ASN A 30 4.55 -39.14 -0.91
N ALA A 31 4.60 -40.27 -1.62
CA ALA A 31 3.45 -40.74 -2.40
C ALA A 31 2.23 -41.03 -1.52
N ILE A 32 2.42 -41.65 -0.34
CA ILE A 32 1.35 -41.84 0.64
C ILE A 32 0.81 -40.50 1.12
N ARG A 33 1.68 -39.56 1.52
CA ARG A 33 1.25 -38.22 1.97
C ARG A 33 0.42 -37.49 0.92
N PHE A 34 0.81 -37.58 -0.35
CA PHE A 34 0.09 -36.99 -1.47
C PHE A 34 -1.27 -37.66 -1.70
N ASN A 35 -1.28 -38.97 -1.90
CA ASN A 35 -2.50 -39.73 -2.23
C ASN A 35 -3.54 -39.64 -1.11
N GLU A 36 -3.10 -39.73 0.14
CA GLU A 36 -3.95 -39.72 1.33
C GLU A 36 -4.21 -38.29 1.84
N LYS A 37 -3.71 -37.25 1.15
CA LYS A 37 -3.84 -35.83 1.52
C LYS A 37 -3.46 -35.56 2.98
N LEU A 38 -2.41 -36.23 3.47
CA LEU A 38 -1.93 -36.12 4.85
C LEU A 38 -1.09 -34.86 5.10
N THR A 39 -0.97 -34.00 4.09
CA THR A 39 -0.30 -32.70 4.15
C THR A 39 -1.18 -31.65 3.51
N ASP A 40 -1.28 -30.47 4.11
CA ASP A 40 -2.10 -29.33 3.62
C ASP A 40 -1.66 -28.78 2.24
N THR A 41 -0.56 -29.28 1.68
CA THR A 41 -0.06 -28.93 0.35
C THR A 41 0.58 -30.14 -0.32
N ASP A 42 0.53 -30.16 -1.65
CA ASP A 42 1.25 -31.14 -2.46
C ASP A 42 2.77 -31.09 -2.20
N PRO A 43 3.47 -32.24 -2.26
CA PRO A 43 4.91 -32.29 -2.04
C PRO A 43 5.65 -31.57 -3.17
N LEU A 44 5.91 -30.26 -2.98
CA LEU A 44 6.91 -29.44 -3.67
C LEU A 44 7.21 -29.82 -5.14
N GLU A 45 6.20 -30.14 -5.95
CA GLU A 45 6.41 -30.63 -7.32
C GLU A 45 7.08 -29.57 -8.22
N ASN A 46 7.04 -28.30 -7.80
CA ASN A 46 7.73 -27.17 -8.43
C ASN A 46 8.53 -26.33 -7.43
N ALA A 47 9.07 -26.94 -6.36
CA ALA A 47 10.02 -26.23 -5.50
C ALA A 47 11.17 -25.67 -6.36
N PRO A 48 11.56 -24.40 -6.18
CA PRO A 48 12.81 -23.90 -6.75
C PRO A 48 13.95 -24.91 -6.45
N PRO A 49 14.91 -25.14 -7.36
CA PRO A 49 15.99 -26.12 -7.15
C PRO A 49 16.72 -25.96 -5.81
N ALA A 50 16.83 -24.72 -5.32
CA ALA A 50 17.37 -24.39 -4.00
C ALA A 50 16.57 -25.03 -2.83
N VAL A 51 15.24 -25.07 -2.92
CA VAL A 51 14.34 -25.63 -1.90
C VAL A 51 14.32 -27.15 -1.96
N ALA A 52 14.38 -27.72 -3.17
CA ALA A 52 14.59 -29.15 -3.35
C ALA A 52 15.93 -29.59 -2.75
N PHE A 53 17.00 -28.82 -2.99
CA PHE A 53 18.31 -29.05 -2.39
C PHE A 53 18.27 -28.93 -0.86
N THR A 54 17.72 -27.86 -0.29
CA THR A 54 17.67 -27.68 1.19
C THR A 54 16.75 -28.69 1.88
N SER A 55 15.65 -29.10 1.24
CA SER A 55 14.66 -29.99 1.85
C SER A 55 15.00 -31.47 1.68
N VAL A 56 15.58 -31.87 0.53
CA VAL A 56 15.89 -33.27 0.21
C VAL A 56 17.33 -33.63 0.62
N ALA A 57 18.31 -32.75 0.39
CA ALA A 57 19.72 -33.07 0.67
C ALA A 57 20.07 -33.01 2.17
N LEU A 58 19.42 -32.12 2.94
CA LEU A 58 19.71 -31.98 4.37
C LEU A 58 18.80 -32.84 5.26
N GLY A 59 17.65 -33.30 4.76
CA GLY A 59 16.71 -34.13 5.53
C GLY A 59 16.42 -33.54 6.92
N GLY A 60 16.66 -34.32 7.98
CA GLY A 60 16.49 -33.88 9.38
C GLY A 60 17.54 -32.85 9.86
N PHE A 61 18.69 -32.74 9.21
CA PHE A 61 19.75 -31.78 9.57
C PHE A 61 19.39 -30.33 9.22
N ARG A 62 18.36 -30.10 8.39
CA ARG A 62 17.91 -28.74 8.04
C ARG A 62 17.57 -27.89 9.27
N GLY A 63 17.08 -28.52 10.34
CA GLY A 63 16.78 -27.83 11.61
C GLY A 63 18.04 -27.28 12.28
N LEU A 64 19.09 -28.11 12.39
CA LEU A 64 20.37 -27.70 12.97
C LEU A 64 21.05 -26.59 12.16
N VAL A 65 20.96 -26.66 10.82
CA VAL A 65 21.45 -25.59 9.96
C VAL A 65 20.64 -24.31 10.17
N ALA A 66 19.32 -24.40 10.26
CA ALA A 66 18.48 -23.24 10.53
C ALA A 66 18.79 -22.61 11.90
N ASP A 67 18.97 -23.40 12.95
CA ASP A 67 19.35 -22.92 14.28
C ASP A 67 20.70 -22.18 14.25
N TYR A 68 21.69 -22.74 13.54
CA TYR A 68 22.98 -22.09 13.34
C TYR A 68 22.85 -20.75 12.58
N LEU A 69 22.08 -20.72 11.49
CA LEU A 69 21.86 -19.49 10.72
C LEU A 69 21.08 -18.46 11.53
N TRP A 70 20.16 -18.88 12.41
CA TRP A 70 19.46 -17.99 13.33
C TRP A 70 20.43 -17.32 14.31
N LEU A 71 21.29 -18.12 14.98
CA LEU A 71 22.32 -17.59 15.87
C LEU A 71 23.29 -16.64 15.15
N ARG A 72 23.68 -16.98 13.92
CA ARG A 72 24.52 -16.11 13.09
C ARG A 72 23.79 -14.82 12.71
N SER A 73 22.51 -14.91 12.32
CA SER A 73 21.68 -13.76 11.97
C SER A 73 21.56 -12.78 13.15
N THR A 74 21.29 -13.28 14.35
CA THR A 74 21.27 -12.47 15.58
C THR A 74 22.62 -11.79 15.82
N LYS A 75 23.72 -12.53 15.72
CA LYS A 75 25.07 -11.97 15.87
C LYS A 75 25.38 -10.88 14.83
N MET A 76 24.99 -11.09 13.57
CA MET A 76 25.16 -10.08 12.52
C MET A 76 24.36 -8.81 12.82
N GLN A 77 23.14 -8.94 13.33
CA GLN A 77 22.34 -7.80 13.76
C GLN A 77 22.97 -7.03 14.92
N GLU A 78 23.46 -7.73 15.96
CA GLU A 78 24.17 -7.12 17.10
C GLU A 78 25.42 -6.35 16.66
N GLN A 79 26.09 -6.82 15.61
CA GLN A 79 27.29 -6.19 15.03
C GLN A 79 26.97 -5.07 14.01
N GLY A 80 25.70 -4.83 13.70
CA GLY A 80 25.29 -3.87 12.66
C GLY A 80 25.49 -4.35 11.22
N ASN A 81 25.82 -5.63 11.00
CA ASN A 81 26.03 -6.24 9.69
C ASN A 81 24.70 -6.65 9.03
N TYR A 82 23.82 -5.68 8.81
CA TYR A 82 22.45 -5.95 8.37
C TYR A 82 22.36 -6.61 6.99
N PHE A 83 23.26 -6.27 6.05
CA PHE A 83 23.26 -6.88 4.70
C PHE A 83 23.45 -8.40 4.74
N GLU A 84 24.34 -8.89 5.61
CA GLU A 84 24.54 -10.33 5.80
C GLU A 84 23.32 -10.96 6.49
N MET A 85 22.73 -10.27 7.47
CA MET A 85 21.51 -10.72 8.14
C MET A 85 20.35 -10.95 7.15
N VAL A 86 20.17 -10.09 6.14
CA VAL A 86 19.14 -10.27 5.10
C VAL A 86 19.37 -11.52 4.26
N GLN A 87 20.62 -11.81 3.91
CA GLN A 87 20.93 -13.01 3.14
C GLN A 87 20.62 -14.27 3.95
N LEU A 88 20.88 -14.24 5.26
CA LEU A 88 20.54 -15.34 6.16
C LEU A 88 19.03 -15.51 6.34
N ALA A 89 18.26 -14.40 6.36
CA ALA A 89 16.81 -14.43 6.45
C ALA A 89 16.17 -15.18 5.27
N ASP A 90 16.65 -14.95 4.03
CA ASP A 90 16.18 -15.69 2.83
C ASP A 90 16.46 -17.20 2.93
N TRP A 91 17.64 -17.58 3.43
CA TRP A 91 17.95 -18.99 3.69
C TRP A 91 17.06 -19.61 4.76
N LEU A 92 16.75 -18.88 5.83
CA LEU A 92 15.85 -19.33 6.89
C LEU A 92 14.44 -19.62 6.33
N VAL A 93 13.91 -18.75 5.47
CA VAL A 93 12.62 -18.98 4.79
C VAL A 93 12.65 -20.27 3.95
N LYS A 94 13.73 -20.50 3.20
CA LYS A 94 13.89 -21.69 2.35
C LYS A 94 14.15 -22.98 3.14
N LEU A 95 14.78 -22.89 4.30
CA LEU A 95 15.10 -24.04 5.16
C LEU A 95 13.92 -24.46 6.03
N GLN A 96 13.13 -23.50 6.49
CA GLN A 96 11.98 -23.70 7.37
C GLN A 96 10.69 -23.10 6.78
N PRO A 97 10.27 -23.48 5.57
CA PRO A 97 9.18 -22.81 4.85
C PRO A 97 7.85 -22.80 5.61
N ARG A 98 7.62 -23.73 6.54
CA ARG A 98 6.40 -23.81 7.35
C ARG A 98 6.42 -23.00 8.65
N TYR A 99 7.56 -22.43 9.02
CA TYR A 99 7.67 -21.69 10.28
C TYR A 99 7.30 -20.21 10.09
N THR A 100 6.06 -19.98 9.68
CA THR A 100 5.58 -18.66 9.22
C THR A 100 5.66 -17.57 10.28
N THR A 101 5.53 -17.91 11.57
CA THR A 101 5.78 -16.98 12.69
C THR A 101 7.20 -16.41 12.67
N SER A 102 8.20 -17.23 12.36
CA SER A 102 9.60 -16.76 12.25
C SER A 102 9.78 -15.84 11.05
N HIS A 103 9.15 -16.15 9.92
CA HIS A 103 9.20 -15.29 8.73
C HIS A 103 8.53 -13.93 9.00
N ALA A 104 7.37 -13.94 9.67
CA ALA A 104 6.69 -12.73 10.12
C ALA A 104 7.58 -11.89 11.05
N PHE A 105 8.30 -12.53 11.98
CA PHE A 105 9.25 -11.85 12.85
C PHE A 105 10.45 -11.28 12.07
N LEU A 106 11.05 -12.02 11.14
CA LEU A 106 12.18 -11.54 10.33
C LEU A 106 11.77 -10.30 9.52
N ALA A 107 10.59 -10.34 8.90
CA ALA A 107 10.02 -9.21 8.17
C ALA A 107 9.74 -8.01 9.08
N TRP A 108 9.14 -8.25 10.25
CA TRP A 108 8.90 -7.22 11.25
C TRP A 108 10.22 -6.60 11.73
N ASN A 109 11.23 -7.41 12.03
CA ASN A 109 12.53 -6.95 12.50
C ASN A 109 13.23 -6.07 11.46
N MET A 110 13.17 -6.44 10.17
CA MET A 110 13.65 -5.58 9.08
C MET A 110 12.88 -4.26 8.99
N ALA A 111 11.54 -4.34 8.97
CA ALA A 111 10.70 -3.17 8.80
C ALA A 111 10.71 -2.23 10.02
N TYR A 112 10.92 -2.71 11.25
CA TYR A 112 10.79 -1.93 12.47
C TYR A 112 12.10 -1.68 13.19
N ASN A 113 12.90 -2.71 13.45
CA ASN A 113 14.10 -2.58 14.28
C ASN A 113 15.30 -2.14 13.45
N ILE A 114 15.51 -2.76 12.29
CA ILE A 114 16.65 -2.44 11.43
C ILE A 114 16.42 -1.13 10.71
N SER A 115 15.24 -0.90 10.12
CA SER A 115 14.98 0.34 9.40
C SER A 115 15.25 1.59 10.24
N VAL A 116 14.94 1.57 11.54
CA VAL A 116 15.11 2.76 12.39
C VAL A 116 16.55 3.08 12.77
N THR A 117 17.50 2.15 12.58
CA THR A 117 18.93 2.39 12.83
C THR A 117 19.59 3.23 11.74
N PHE A 118 18.93 3.39 10.59
CA PHE A 118 19.38 4.23 9.49
C PHE A 118 18.78 5.63 9.60
N THR A 119 19.59 6.64 9.30
CA THR A 119 19.19 8.05 9.30
C THR A 119 18.55 8.48 7.97
N GLY A 120 19.01 7.93 6.84
CA GLY A 120 18.49 8.25 5.51
C GLY A 120 17.18 7.54 5.22
N PHE A 121 16.12 8.29 4.92
CA PHE A 121 14.76 7.75 4.69
C PHE A 121 14.73 6.74 3.54
N GLU A 122 15.57 6.92 2.54
CA GLU A 122 15.79 6.03 1.40
C GLU A 122 16.27 4.64 1.86
N ASP A 123 17.24 4.60 2.77
CA ASP A 123 17.75 3.35 3.33
C ASP A 123 16.71 2.68 4.23
N ARG A 124 16.02 3.45 5.07
CA ARG A 124 14.91 2.91 5.88
C ARG A 124 13.82 2.30 5.00
N TRP A 125 13.49 2.96 3.88
CA TRP A 125 12.51 2.45 2.92
C TRP A 125 12.94 1.13 2.29
N ARG A 126 14.22 0.96 1.93
CA ARG A 126 14.76 -0.32 1.44
C ARG A 126 14.52 -1.44 2.44
N TRP A 127 14.72 -1.18 3.74
CA TRP A 127 14.47 -2.16 4.81
C TRP A 127 12.99 -2.48 5.02
N VAL A 128 12.14 -1.46 5.01
CA VAL A 128 10.68 -1.64 5.10
C VAL A 128 10.17 -2.45 3.91
N LYS A 129 10.58 -2.10 2.69
CA LYS A 129 10.24 -2.81 1.46
C LYS A 129 10.75 -4.25 1.49
N ARG A 130 11.99 -4.48 1.92
CA ARG A 130 12.55 -5.84 2.05
C ARG A 130 11.74 -6.70 3.02
N GLY A 131 11.26 -6.13 4.13
CA GLY A 131 10.36 -6.82 5.07
C GLY A 131 9.03 -7.23 4.41
N ILE A 132 8.43 -6.34 3.62
CA ILE A 132 7.24 -6.65 2.81
C ILE A 132 7.56 -7.77 1.82
N GLU A 133 8.66 -7.68 1.09
CA GLU A 133 9.09 -8.67 0.09
C GLU A 133 9.42 -10.03 0.70
N LEU A 134 9.97 -10.10 1.91
CA LEU A 134 10.22 -11.38 2.59
C LEU A 134 8.91 -12.15 2.80
N ILE A 135 7.84 -11.47 3.22
CA ILE A 135 6.55 -12.13 3.37
C ILE A 135 5.91 -12.37 2.00
N ARG A 136 5.77 -11.30 1.21
CA ARG A 136 5.00 -11.29 -0.02
C ARG A 136 5.65 -12.13 -1.11
N ASP A 137 6.95 -12.01 -1.33
CA ASP A 137 7.61 -12.62 -2.49
C ASP A 137 8.18 -14.00 -2.14
N GLU A 138 8.53 -14.25 -0.87
CA GLU A 138 9.16 -15.51 -0.45
C GLU A 138 8.26 -16.37 0.44
N ALA A 139 7.83 -15.90 1.61
CA ALA A 139 7.11 -16.74 2.56
C ALA A 139 5.73 -17.20 2.05
N LEU A 140 5.01 -16.32 1.34
CA LEU A 140 3.74 -16.64 0.68
C LEU A 140 3.90 -17.53 -0.56
N GLU A 141 5.11 -17.69 -1.10
CA GLU A 141 5.35 -18.66 -2.17
C GLU A 141 5.16 -20.09 -1.64
N TYR A 142 5.65 -20.35 -0.43
CA TYR A 142 5.50 -21.65 0.22
C TYR A 142 4.18 -21.79 0.99
N ASN A 143 3.55 -20.67 1.37
CA ASN A 143 2.34 -20.66 2.20
C ASN A 143 1.30 -19.65 1.66
N PRO A 144 0.75 -19.88 0.45
CA PRO A 144 -0.07 -18.89 -0.26
C PRO A 144 -1.39 -18.51 0.43
N GLY A 145 -1.79 -19.25 1.46
CA GLY A 145 -3.02 -19.03 2.22
C GLY A 145 -2.81 -18.77 3.71
N ASP A 146 -1.57 -18.56 4.17
CA ASP A 146 -1.29 -18.41 5.60
C ASP A 146 -1.82 -17.06 6.12
N PRO A 147 -2.80 -17.07 7.04
CA PRO A 147 -3.44 -15.85 7.49
C PRO A 147 -2.59 -15.02 8.46
N GLU A 148 -1.59 -15.61 9.12
CA GLU A 148 -0.66 -14.87 9.95
C GLU A 148 0.29 -14.02 9.10
N LEU A 149 0.75 -14.55 7.96
CA LEU A 149 1.50 -13.79 6.98
C LEU A 149 0.66 -12.65 6.38
N PHE A 150 -0.62 -12.88 6.08
CA PHE A 150 -1.52 -11.81 5.63
C PHE A 150 -1.69 -10.73 6.70
N ARG A 151 -1.96 -11.12 7.95
CA ARG A 151 -2.10 -10.19 9.07
C ARG A 151 -0.85 -9.34 9.24
N GLN A 152 0.34 -9.95 9.15
CA GLN A 152 1.61 -9.24 9.28
C GLN A 152 1.88 -8.29 8.11
N LEU A 153 1.59 -8.69 6.87
CA LEU A 153 1.68 -7.78 5.71
C LEU A 153 0.77 -6.57 5.88
N GLY A 154 -0.50 -6.81 6.20
CA GLY A 154 -1.47 -5.74 6.43
C GLY A 154 -1.01 -4.81 7.56
N TRP A 155 -0.41 -5.35 8.62
CA TRP A 155 0.11 -4.55 9.73
C TRP A 155 1.26 -3.64 9.30
N ILE A 156 2.20 -4.13 8.47
CA ILE A 156 3.27 -3.29 7.92
C ILE A 156 2.67 -2.16 7.07
N TYR A 157 1.74 -2.48 6.15
CA TYR A 157 1.06 -1.47 5.34
C TYR A 157 0.32 -0.44 6.19
N GLN A 158 -0.47 -0.87 7.16
CA GLN A 158 -1.23 0.04 8.02
C GLN A 158 -0.31 0.86 8.93
N HIS A 159 0.50 0.20 9.74
CA HIS A 159 1.17 0.82 10.86
C HIS A 159 2.49 1.47 10.48
N LYS A 160 3.30 0.83 9.62
CA LYS A 160 4.62 1.37 9.25
C LYS A 160 4.52 2.37 8.10
N LEU A 161 3.67 2.10 7.11
CA LEU A 161 3.47 3.01 5.97
C LEU A 161 2.30 3.98 6.21
N GLY A 162 1.14 3.47 6.65
CA GLY A 162 -0.12 4.21 6.78
C GLY A 162 -0.15 5.25 7.91
N LYS A 163 0.28 4.90 9.12
CA LYS A 163 0.19 5.78 10.30
C LYS A 163 1.36 6.77 10.39
N ASP A 164 1.14 7.90 11.06
CA ASP A 164 2.17 8.89 11.40
C ASP A 164 2.88 8.53 12.72
N LEU A 165 3.45 7.32 12.75
CA LEU A 165 4.18 6.76 13.90
C LEU A 165 5.68 6.63 13.64
N ASP A 166 6.10 6.80 12.39
CA ASP A 166 7.50 6.82 11.95
C ASP A 166 7.75 8.17 11.28
N ASP A 167 8.89 8.80 11.56
CA ASP A 167 9.25 10.11 10.98
C ASP A 167 9.50 10.08 9.47
N ALA A 168 9.73 8.90 8.90
CA ALA A 168 9.85 8.70 7.46
C ALA A 168 8.57 8.12 6.82
N ASN A 169 7.45 8.04 7.55
CA ASN A 169 6.21 7.44 7.04
C ASN A 169 5.76 8.03 5.70
N ARG A 170 5.81 9.37 5.55
CA ARG A 170 5.41 10.05 4.31
C ARG A 170 6.33 9.74 3.15
N PHE A 171 7.62 9.59 3.43
CA PHE A 171 8.57 9.15 2.42
C PHE A 171 8.17 7.75 1.94
N TYR A 172 7.88 6.80 2.86
CA TYR A 172 7.43 5.46 2.49
C TYR A 172 6.12 5.48 1.69
N LYS A 173 5.12 6.27 2.12
CA LYS A 173 3.86 6.42 1.37
C LYS A 173 4.10 6.95 -0.03
N THR A 174 4.97 7.94 -0.17
CA THR A 174 5.26 8.58 -1.46
C THR A 174 5.97 7.59 -2.38
N GLU A 175 7.01 6.90 -1.92
CA GLU A 175 7.72 5.91 -2.73
C GLU A 175 6.83 4.72 -3.11
N PHE A 176 6.00 4.26 -2.18
CA PHE A 176 5.00 3.24 -2.47
C PHE A 176 3.96 3.71 -3.50
N ALA A 177 3.48 4.94 -3.38
CA ALA A 177 2.54 5.52 -4.34
C ALA A 177 3.15 5.66 -5.74
N LYS A 178 4.41 6.07 -5.86
CA LYS A 178 5.15 6.09 -7.14
C LYS A 178 5.20 4.68 -7.75
N GLU A 179 5.52 3.68 -6.94
CA GLU A 179 5.56 2.27 -7.36
C GLU A 179 4.18 1.80 -7.87
N MET A 180 3.10 2.13 -7.17
CA MET A 180 1.75 1.76 -7.58
C MET A 180 1.26 2.54 -8.81
N ILE A 181 1.62 3.81 -8.95
CA ILE A 181 1.35 4.60 -10.16
C ILE A 181 1.99 3.93 -11.38
N ARG A 182 3.24 3.46 -11.25
CA ARG A 182 3.94 2.73 -12.33
C ARG A 182 3.27 1.39 -12.64
N LEU A 183 2.88 0.65 -11.60
CA LEU A 183 2.20 -0.64 -11.73
C LEU A 183 0.91 -0.53 -12.54
N PHE A 184 0.00 0.35 -12.12
CA PHE A 184 -1.31 0.49 -12.76
C PHE A 184 -1.24 1.27 -14.07
N GLY A 185 -0.31 2.22 -14.19
CA GLY A 185 -0.19 3.09 -15.35
C GLY A 185 -1.51 3.77 -15.67
N ASP A 186 -1.89 3.79 -16.94
CA ASP A 186 -3.13 4.42 -17.41
C ASP A 186 -4.36 3.52 -17.22
N TYR A 187 -4.20 2.32 -16.66
CA TYR A 187 -5.29 1.37 -16.36
C TYR A 187 -5.76 1.45 -14.90
N TYR A 188 -5.28 2.43 -14.13
CA TYR A 188 -5.75 2.63 -12.76
C TYR A 188 -7.25 2.95 -12.73
N GLY A 189 -8.02 2.16 -11.98
CA GLY A 189 -9.49 2.28 -11.92
C GLY A 189 -10.22 1.41 -12.93
N GLU A 190 -9.52 0.86 -13.94
CA GLU A 190 -10.09 -0.02 -14.96
C GLU A 190 -10.09 -1.49 -14.49
N TRP A 191 -10.71 -1.75 -13.34
CA TRP A 191 -10.62 -3.05 -12.66
C TRP A 191 -11.16 -4.20 -13.52
N ASP A 192 -12.26 -3.99 -14.24
CA ASP A 192 -12.83 -4.96 -15.18
C ASP A 192 -11.85 -5.34 -16.30
N LEU A 193 -11.08 -4.36 -16.81
CA LEU A 193 -10.09 -4.62 -17.86
C LEU A 193 -8.90 -5.43 -17.30
N ILE A 194 -8.44 -5.08 -16.10
CA ILE A 194 -7.36 -5.81 -15.42
C ILE A 194 -7.78 -7.24 -15.09
N GLU A 195 -9.02 -7.45 -14.62
CA GLU A 195 -9.54 -8.77 -14.28
C GLU A 195 -9.72 -9.66 -15.51
N LYS A 196 -10.16 -9.10 -16.64
CA LYS A 196 -10.32 -9.81 -17.92
C LYS A 196 -9.02 -9.97 -18.71
N ALA A 197 -7.93 -9.33 -18.29
CA ALA A 197 -6.66 -9.39 -18.99
C ALA A 197 -6.10 -10.82 -19.06
N PRO A 198 -5.33 -11.16 -20.11
CA PRO A 198 -4.68 -12.46 -20.18
C PRO A 198 -3.71 -12.67 -19.01
N ALA A 199 -4.00 -13.65 -18.14
CA ALA A 199 -3.25 -13.85 -16.90
C ALA A 199 -1.85 -14.49 -17.08
N ASN A 200 -1.55 -15.05 -18.25
CA ASN A 200 -0.27 -15.70 -18.56
C ASN A 200 -0.02 -15.73 -20.06
N GLU A 201 1.20 -16.13 -20.44
CA GLU A 201 1.65 -16.22 -21.84
C GLU A 201 0.74 -17.09 -22.70
N ALA A 202 0.29 -18.24 -22.20
CA ALA A 202 -0.61 -19.12 -22.92
C ALA A 202 -1.97 -18.45 -23.21
N LYS A 203 -2.53 -17.74 -22.22
CA LYS A 203 -3.76 -16.95 -22.40
C LYS A 203 -3.55 -15.76 -23.32
N LEU A 204 -2.38 -15.11 -23.29
CA LEU A 204 -2.06 -14.03 -24.22
C LEU A 204 -2.05 -14.56 -25.64
N ARG A 205 -1.32 -15.66 -25.88
CA ARG A 205 -1.26 -16.34 -27.17
C ARG A 205 -2.65 -16.74 -27.67
N ALA A 206 -3.52 -17.25 -26.79
CA ALA A 206 -4.91 -17.54 -27.15
C ALA A 206 -5.72 -16.28 -27.49
N ALA A 207 -5.48 -15.16 -26.80
CA ALA A 207 -6.21 -13.91 -26.99
C ALA A 207 -5.82 -13.16 -28.27
N ILE A 208 -4.54 -13.20 -28.68
CA ILE A 208 -4.05 -12.53 -29.89
C ILE A 208 -3.93 -13.48 -31.10
N GLY A 209 -3.99 -14.80 -30.87
CA GLY A 209 -3.83 -15.82 -31.90
C GLY A 209 -2.37 -16.19 -32.18
N ASP A 210 -2.16 -17.41 -32.67
CA ASP A 210 -0.83 -17.98 -32.92
C ASP A 210 0.02 -17.16 -33.90
N LYS A 211 -0.62 -16.60 -34.92
CA LYS A 211 0.04 -15.80 -35.96
C LYS A 211 0.63 -14.51 -35.37
N ASP A 212 -0.17 -13.75 -34.63
CA ASP A 212 0.25 -12.47 -34.09
C ASP A 212 1.21 -12.66 -32.90
N TYR A 213 1.05 -13.76 -32.15
CA TYR A 213 2.03 -14.16 -31.13
C TYR A 213 3.41 -14.47 -31.73
N ALA A 214 3.45 -15.23 -32.84
CA ALA A 214 4.69 -15.53 -33.54
C ALA A 214 5.33 -14.26 -34.14
N GLU A 215 4.53 -13.35 -34.71
CA GLU A 215 5.03 -12.09 -35.24
C GLU A 215 5.56 -11.17 -34.13
N MET A 216 4.87 -11.10 -32.97
CA MET A 216 5.35 -10.39 -31.79
C MET A 216 6.75 -10.85 -31.38
N LEU A 217 6.96 -12.16 -31.22
CA LEU A 217 8.26 -12.70 -30.82
C LEU A 217 9.34 -12.49 -31.89
N LYS A 218 8.96 -12.55 -33.17
CA LYS A 218 9.88 -12.28 -34.29
C LYS A 218 10.31 -10.81 -34.32
N ILE A 219 9.39 -9.87 -34.12
CA ILE A 219 9.71 -8.44 -33.99
C ILE A 219 10.63 -8.23 -32.79
N ALA A 220 10.24 -8.79 -31.63
CA ALA A 220 10.99 -8.65 -30.38
C ALA A 220 12.42 -9.18 -30.50
N ALA A 221 12.63 -10.36 -31.10
CA ALA A 221 13.95 -10.96 -31.29
C ALA A 221 14.79 -10.20 -32.33
N ASN A 222 14.22 -9.92 -33.51
CA ASN A 222 15.01 -9.40 -34.64
C ASN A 222 15.33 -7.91 -34.52
N LYS A 223 14.45 -7.11 -33.90
CA LYS A 223 14.62 -5.66 -33.79
C LYS A 223 15.11 -5.21 -32.42
N TYR A 224 14.74 -5.92 -31.35
CA TYR A 224 14.92 -5.46 -29.97
C TYR A 224 15.70 -6.45 -29.08
N SER A 225 16.17 -7.56 -29.65
CA SER A 225 16.98 -8.57 -28.95
C SER A 225 16.28 -9.23 -27.75
N TYR A 226 14.95 -9.27 -27.72
CA TYR A 226 14.20 -10.08 -26.75
C TYR A 226 13.98 -11.49 -27.30
N ALA A 227 14.62 -12.49 -26.69
CA ALA A 227 14.54 -13.89 -27.13
C ALA A 227 13.25 -14.60 -26.68
N SER A 228 12.53 -14.04 -25.70
CA SER A 228 11.33 -14.68 -25.14
C SER A 228 10.35 -13.67 -24.57
N PHE A 229 9.11 -14.12 -24.32
CA PHE A 229 8.11 -13.33 -23.58
C PHE A 229 8.59 -12.96 -22.16
N ALA A 230 9.40 -13.81 -21.52
CA ALA A 230 9.96 -13.53 -20.20
C ALA A 230 10.90 -12.32 -20.22
N GLU A 231 11.71 -12.15 -21.27
CA GLU A 231 12.60 -10.99 -21.42
C GLU A 231 11.81 -9.70 -21.70
N ILE A 232 10.73 -9.80 -22.50
CA ILE A 232 9.77 -8.68 -22.69
C ILE A 232 9.16 -8.28 -21.35
N GLU A 233 8.75 -9.26 -20.54
CA GLU A 233 8.16 -9.01 -19.22
C GLU A 233 9.17 -8.41 -18.23
N GLU A 234 10.42 -8.86 -18.24
CA GLU A 234 11.48 -8.28 -17.42
C GLU A 234 11.73 -6.82 -17.78
N ALA A 235 11.89 -6.52 -19.08
CA ALA A 235 12.03 -5.16 -19.58
C ALA A 235 10.82 -4.30 -19.20
N PHE A 236 9.61 -4.84 -19.36
CA PHE A 236 8.38 -4.15 -18.97
C PHE A 236 8.35 -3.80 -17.48
N ARG A 237 8.73 -4.73 -16.59
CA ARG A 237 8.77 -4.46 -15.14
C ARG A 237 9.84 -3.44 -14.77
N HIS A 238 10.96 -3.41 -15.50
CA HIS A 238 12.00 -2.41 -15.28
C HIS A 238 11.54 -1.00 -15.68
N HIS A 239 10.93 -0.87 -16.86
CA HIS A 239 10.54 0.42 -17.44
C HIS A 239 9.11 0.86 -17.08
N ALA A 240 8.25 -0.05 -16.63
CA ALA A 240 6.80 0.12 -16.41
C ALA A 240 5.97 0.44 -17.67
N VAL A 241 6.56 0.21 -18.84
CA VAL A 241 5.98 0.39 -20.19
C VAL A 241 6.53 -0.68 -21.11
N ILE A 242 5.87 -0.93 -22.24
CA ILE A 242 6.47 -1.71 -23.32
C ILE A 242 7.66 -0.90 -23.85
N TYR A 243 8.85 -1.47 -23.67
CA TYR A 243 10.12 -0.82 -23.95
C TYR A 243 10.90 -1.61 -25.02
N PRO A 244 11.65 -0.92 -25.90
CA PRO A 244 11.64 0.53 -26.11
C PRO A 244 10.31 1.01 -26.72
N VAL A 245 10.09 2.33 -26.80
CA VAL A 245 8.81 2.90 -27.28
C VAL A 245 8.51 2.48 -28.73
N GLU A 246 9.54 2.28 -29.54
CA GLU A 246 9.43 1.75 -30.90
C GLU A 246 8.85 0.33 -30.93
N PHE A 247 9.18 -0.50 -29.94
CA PHE A 247 8.58 -1.82 -29.83
C PHE A 247 7.08 -1.72 -29.56
N LYS A 248 6.67 -0.79 -28.69
CA LYS A 248 5.24 -0.51 -28.48
C LYS A 248 4.55 -0.10 -29.78
N ARG A 249 5.15 0.79 -30.57
CA ARG A 249 4.60 1.23 -31.88
C ARG A 249 4.48 0.07 -32.86
N ASP A 250 5.49 -0.80 -32.96
CA ASP A 250 5.41 -1.99 -33.81
C ASP A 250 4.24 -2.91 -33.40
N LEU A 251 3.96 -3.04 -32.10
CA LEU A 251 2.80 -3.80 -31.60
C LEU A 251 1.46 -3.08 -31.85
N GLU A 252 1.45 -1.75 -31.92
CA GLU A 252 0.28 -0.95 -32.29
C GLU A 252 -0.05 -1.14 -33.77
N ASP A 253 0.97 -1.18 -34.64
CA ASP A 253 0.82 -1.40 -36.09
C ASP A 253 0.18 -2.75 -36.42
N ILE A 254 0.47 -3.78 -35.63
CA ILE A 254 -0.19 -5.10 -35.75
C ILE A 254 -1.42 -5.27 -34.83
N GLY A 255 -1.82 -4.22 -34.11
CA GLY A 255 -3.08 -4.18 -33.36
C GLY A 255 -3.12 -4.95 -32.03
N ILE A 256 -1.98 -5.36 -31.48
CA ILE A 256 -1.93 -6.18 -30.25
C ILE A 256 -1.39 -5.46 -29.01
N ALA A 257 -0.84 -4.25 -29.15
CA ALA A 257 -0.16 -3.53 -28.06
C ALA A 257 -0.97 -3.45 -26.76
N LYS A 258 -2.26 -3.10 -26.84
CA LYS A 258 -3.13 -3.00 -25.65
C LYS A 258 -3.28 -4.34 -24.92
N THR A 259 -3.50 -5.42 -25.66
CA THR A 259 -3.68 -6.77 -25.09
C THR A 259 -2.38 -7.28 -24.47
N VAL A 260 -1.24 -7.02 -25.11
CA VAL A 260 0.08 -7.34 -24.58
C VAL A 260 0.35 -6.53 -23.30
N GLU A 261 0.11 -5.22 -23.31
CA GLU A 261 0.32 -4.36 -22.13
C GLU A 261 -0.59 -4.77 -20.96
N LEU A 262 -1.86 -5.06 -21.20
CA LEU A 262 -2.78 -5.56 -20.17
C LEU A 262 -2.30 -6.89 -19.58
N CYS A 263 -1.81 -7.81 -20.41
CA CYS A 263 -1.23 -9.07 -19.94
C CYS A 263 -0.01 -8.82 -19.03
N LEU A 264 0.94 -7.99 -19.49
CA LEU A 264 2.15 -7.65 -18.73
C LEU A 264 1.84 -6.97 -17.39
N ARG A 265 0.88 -6.02 -17.37
CA ARG A 265 0.42 -5.35 -16.14
C ARG A 265 -0.30 -6.31 -15.20
N ALA A 266 -1.25 -7.10 -15.69
CA ALA A 266 -1.97 -8.08 -14.87
C ALA A 266 -1.01 -9.09 -14.24
N ARG A 267 -0.04 -9.58 -15.02
CA ARG A 267 1.03 -10.45 -14.50
C ARG A 267 1.89 -9.74 -13.46
N TRP A 268 2.23 -8.47 -13.65
CA TRP A 268 2.99 -7.72 -12.66
C TRP A 268 2.20 -7.55 -11.34
N ILE A 269 0.93 -7.19 -11.42
CA ILE A 269 0.00 -7.06 -10.29
C ILE A 269 -0.10 -8.38 -9.50
N ILE A 270 -0.31 -9.50 -10.20
CA ILE A 270 -0.53 -10.81 -9.59
C ILE A 270 0.78 -11.43 -9.09
N LEU A 271 1.81 -11.51 -9.95
CA LEU A 271 3.02 -12.29 -9.65
C LEU A 271 4.01 -11.54 -8.76
N LYS A 272 4.05 -10.19 -8.81
CA LYS A 272 4.95 -9.41 -7.96
C LYS A 272 4.24 -8.87 -6.72
N TYR A 273 3.05 -8.29 -6.86
CA TYR A 273 2.35 -7.68 -5.71
C TYR A 273 1.36 -8.62 -5.02
N ARG A 274 1.10 -9.80 -5.59
CA ARG A 274 0.09 -10.75 -5.08
C ARG A 274 -1.27 -10.10 -4.86
N LEU A 275 -1.62 -9.13 -5.70
CA LEU A 275 -2.92 -8.52 -5.74
C LEU A 275 -3.78 -9.33 -6.72
N GLU A 276 -4.80 -10.00 -6.21
CA GLU A 276 -5.75 -10.73 -7.04
C GLU A 276 -6.84 -9.77 -7.56
N PRO A 277 -7.00 -9.59 -8.88
CA PRO A 277 -7.95 -8.61 -9.43
C PRO A 277 -9.40 -8.77 -8.91
N GLN A 278 -9.86 -10.01 -8.73
CA GLN A 278 -11.19 -10.30 -8.17
C GLN A 278 -11.38 -9.71 -6.77
N TRP A 279 -10.33 -9.69 -5.95
CA TRP A 279 -10.37 -9.06 -4.64
C TRP A 279 -10.36 -7.52 -4.74
N LEU A 280 -9.68 -6.94 -5.73
CA LEU A 280 -9.75 -5.50 -5.99
C LEU A 280 -11.18 -5.10 -6.30
N THR A 281 -11.86 -5.83 -7.20
CA THR A 281 -13.27 -5.63 -7.54
C THR A 281 -14.15 -5.78 -6.30
N LYS A 282 -14.08 -6.93 -5.61
CA LYS A 282 -14.86 -7.23 -4.39
C LYS A 282 -14.72 -6.17 -3.31
N LEU A 283 -13.51 -5.65 -3.07
CA LEU A 283 -13.26 -4.67 -2.02
C LEU A 283 -13.71 -3.27 -2.40
N ASN A 284 -13.59 -2.88 -3.68
CA ASN A 284 -14.15 -1.61 -4.16
C ASN A 284 -15.69 -1.63 -4.15
N GLU A 285 -16.31 -2.77 -4.45
CA GLU A 285 -17.78 -2.93 -4.31
C GLU A 285 -18.22 -2.86 -2.85
N LYS A 286 -17.49 -3.54 -1.95
CA LYS A 286 -17.81 -3.59 -0.53
C LYS A 286 -17.63 -2.26 0.18
N TYR A 287 -16.54 -1.55 -0.08
CA TYR A 287 -16.13 -0.37 0.70
C TYR A 287 -16.21 0.95 -0.08
N GLY A 288 -16.49 0.91 -1.38
CA GLY A 288 -16.37 2.06 -2.27
C GLY A 288 -14.96 2.20 -2.86
N ALA A 289 -14.73 3.29 -3.60
CA ALA A 289 -13.50 3.50 -4.36
C ALA A 289 -12.28 3.72 -3.44
N LEU A 290 -11.60 2.63 -3.09
CA LEU A 290 -10.33 2.63 -2.37
C LEU A 290 -9.22 3.11 -3.31
N ASP A 291 -8.29 3.91 -2.80
CA ASP A 291 -7.13 4.30 -3.59
C ASP A 291 -6.00 3.27 -3.47
N TRP A 292 -5.91 2.37 -4.45
CA TRP A 292 -4.92 1.29 -4.48
C TRP A 292 -3.47 1.73 -4.65
N ARG A 293 -3.23 3.03 -4.82
CA ARG A 293 -1.89 3.62 -4.81
C ARG A 293 -1.40 3.93 -3.40
N LEU A 294 -2.28 3.84 -2.41
CA LEU A 294 -1.99 4.16 -1.01
C LEU A 294 -2.00 2.90 -0.15
N PRO A 295 -1.20 2.86 0.93
CA PRO A 295 -1.03 1.66 1.75
C PRO A 295 -2.32 1.21 2.46
N GLU A 296 -3.28 2.11 2.70
CA GLU A 296 -4.55 1.80 3.38
C GLU A 296 -5.35 0.74 2.62
N ALA A 297 -5.42 0.81 1.29
CA ALA A 297 -6.10 -0.19 0.47
C ALA A 297 -5.42 -1.57 0.57
N HIS A 298 -4.09 -1.61 0.63
CA HIS A 298 -3.32 -2.84 0.77
C HIS A 298 -3.47 -3.44 2.17
N ALA A 299 -3.52 -2.61 3.22
CA ALA A 299 -3.80 -3.06 4.56
C ALA A 299 -5.17 -3.73 4.66
N ILE A 300 -6.21 -3.13 4.05
CA ILE A 300 -7.57 -3.71 3.98
C ILE A 300 -7.55 -5.03 3.20
N TYR A 301 -6.87 -5.07 2.05
CA TYR A 301 -6.75 -6.27 1.23
C TYR A 301 -6.19 -7.46 2.01
N TRP A 302 -5.05 -7.28 2.68
CA TRP A 302 -4.43 -8.35 3.45
C TRP A 302 -5.22 -8.68 4.73
N ALA A 303 -5.85 -7.70 5.38
CA ALA A 303 -6.73 -7.92 6.52
C ALA A 303 -7.93 -8.81 6.16
N GLU A 304 -8.64 -8.48 5.09
CA GLU A 304 -9.82 -9.21 4.63
C GLU A 304 -9.47 -10.64 4.20
N ARG A 305 -8.33 -10.83 3.54
CA ARG A 305 -7.82 -12.17 3.23
C ARG A 305 -7.49 -12.99 4.47
N GLY A 306 -6.92 -12.37 5.50
CA GLY A 306 -6.66 -13.03 6.78
C GLY A 306 -7.96 -13.41 7.51
N LYS A 307 -8.95 -12.50 7.52
CA LYS A 307 -10.28 -12.73 8.13
C LYS A 307 -11.01 -13.91 7.50
N ASP A 308 -10.89 -14.10 6.19
CA ASP A 308 -11.53 -15.19 5.46
C ASP A 308 -11.04 -16.59 5.92
N LYS A 309 -9.92 -16.66 6.63
CA LYS A 309 -9.33 -17.91 7.15
C LYS A 309 -9.56 -18.15 8.65
N TRP A 310 -9.98 -17.14 9.41
CA TRP A 310 -10.13 -17.24 10.86
C TRP A 310 -11.58 -17.11 11.31
N SER A 311 -12.02 -17.95 12.27
CA SER A 311 -13.37 -17.89 12.84
C SER A 311 -13.60 -16.62 13.69
N SER A 312 -14.86 -16.17 13.78
CA SER A 312 -15.31 -15.07 14.66
C SER A 312 -15.85 -15.52 16.02
N GLU A 313 -15.88 -16.82 16.29
CA GLU A 313 -16.39 -17.36 17.55
C GLU A 313 -15.49 -16.98 18.75
N ARG A 314 -16.10 -16.51 19.85
CA ARG A 314 -15.38 -15.95 21.01
C ARG A 314 -14.47 -16.96 21.73
N ASP A 315 -14.88 -18.21 21.79
CA ASP A 315 -14.12 -19.28 22.47
C ASP A 315 -13.02 -19.88 21.57
N ASN A 316 -12.83 -19.33 20.36
CA ASN A 316 -11.85 -19.78 19.40
C ASN A 316 -10.49 -19.08 19.64
N GLU A 317 -9.40 -19.83 19.59
CA GLU A 317 -8.03 -19.27 19.69
C GLU A 317 -7.71 -18.21 18.61
N HIS A 318 -8.48 -18.19 17.51
CA HIS A 318 -8.36 -17.22 16.44
C HIS A 318 -9.19 -15.95 16.64
N TYR A 319 -10.02 -15.86 17.68
CA TYR A 319 -10.88 -14.69 17.95
C TYR A 319 -10.08 -13.38 17.97
N PHE A 320 -8.97 -13.35 18.72
CA PHE A 320 -8.10 -12.18 18.80
C PHE A 320 -7.37 -11.88 17.49
N LYS A 321 -7.04 -12.90 16.72
CA LYS A 321 -6.40 -12.74 15.40
C LYS A 321 -7.37 -12.11 14.40
N ARG A 322 -8.63 -12.58 14.39
CA ARG A 322 -9.69 -11.98 13.58
C ARG A 322 -10.00 -10.55 14.02
N LEU A 323 -10.11 -10.30 15.33
CA LEU A 323 -10.27 -8.94 15.89
C LEU A 323 -9.13 -8.01 15.43
N SER A 324 -7.88 -8.49 15.40
CA SER A 324 -6.74 -7.72 14.89
C SER A 324 -6.95 -7.31 13.43
N CYS A 325 -7.47 -8.20 12.58
CA CYS A 325 -7.76 -7.86 11.19
C CYS A 325 -8.96 -6.93 11.04
N ASP A 326 -10.03 -7.13 11.83
CA ASP A 326 -11.17 -6.20 11.84
C ASP A 326 -10.75 -4.79 12.26
N ARG A 327 -9.90 -4.68 13.30
CA ARG A 327 -9.26 -3.42 13.69
C ARG A 327 -8.43 -2.82 12.58
N MET A 328 -7.70 -3.66 11.86
CA MET A 328 -6.92 -3.22 10.72
C MET A 328 -7.83 -2.67 9.61
N CYS A 329 -8.96 -3.31 9.33
CA CYS A 329 -9.93 -2.82 8.36
C CYS A 329 -10.51 -1.45 8.76
N PHE A 330 -11.13 -1.31 9.94
CA PHE A 330 -11.81 -0.05 10.28
C PHE A 330 -10.84 1.12 10.46
N GLN A 331 -9.64 0.89 11.01
CA GLN A 331 -8.64 1.96 11.14
C GLN A 331 -8.05 2.36 9.79
N SER A 332 -7.88 1.42 8.86
CA SER A 332 -7.39 1.73 7.51
C SER A 332 -8.47 2.41 6.66
N LEU A 333 -9.75 2.02 6.83
CA LEU A 333 -10.88 2.72 6.20
C LEU A 333 -11.03 4.15 6.73
N GLN A 334 -10.86 4.36 8.04
CA GLN A 334 -10.79 5.71 8.61
C GLN A 334 -9.64 6.51 7.97
N ALA A 335 -8.44 5.96 7.92
CA ALA A 335 -7.29 6.65 7.31
C ALA A 335 -7.51 6.92 5.80
N ALA A 336 -8.17 6.00 5.09
CA ALA A 336 -8.54 6.16 3.70
C ALA A 336 -9.62 7.23 3.50
N PHE A 337 -10.58 7.35 4.42
CA PHE A 337 -11.52 8.47 4.42
C PHE A 337 -10.79 9.81 4.65
N GLU A 338 -9.87 9.85 5.61
CA GLU A 338 -9.18 11.08 6.01
C GLU A 338 -8.11 11.56 5.03
N THR A 339 -7.40 10.65 4.35
CA THR A 339 -6.25 10.96 3.48
C THR A 339 -6.11 10.02 2.27
N GLY A 340 -7.11 9.19 1.98
CA GLY A 340 -7.03 8.09 1.00
C GLY A 340 -7.41 8.45 -0.43
N ARG A 341 -7.16 9.68 -0.86
CA ARG A 341 -7.23 10.07 -2.29
C ARG A 341 -5.90 10.70 -2.70
N LEU A 342 -5.21 10.04 -3.63
CA LEU A 342 -3.95 10.51 -4.20
C LEU A 342 -4.21 11.44 -5.39
N VAL A 343 -3.68 12.65 -5.29
CA VAL A 343 -3.62 13.64 -6.37
C VAL A 343 -2.17 13.86 -6.73
N TYR A 344 -1.83 13.77 -8.02
CA TYR A 344 -0.45 13.94 -8.47
C TYR A 344 -0.39 14.59 -9.85
N VAL A 345 0.74 15.22 -10.15
CA VAL A 345 1.02 15.89 -11.43
C VAL A 345 2.23 15.21 -12.06
N LYS A 346 2.06 14.70 -13.28
CA LYS A 346 3.15 14.16 -14.11
C LYS A 346 4.00 15.33 -14.67
N ASN A 347 5.32 15.18 -14.75
CA ASN A 347 6.14 16.05 -15.62
C ASN A 347 5.78 15.82 -17.09
N ALA A 348 6.01 16.84 -17.91
CA ALA A 348 5.73 16.81 -19.34
C ALA A 348 6.87 16.21 -20.17
N ASP A 349 7.81 15.49 -19.56
CA ASP A 349 8.93 14.87 -20.29
C ASP A 349 8.39 13.71 -21.17
N PRO A 350 8.43 13.84 -22.51
CA PRO A 350 7.91 12.82 -23.41
C PRO A 350 8.67 11.51 -23.36
N ASP A 351 9.94 11.54 -22.96
CA ASP A 351 10.85 10.39 -23.01
C ASP A 351 10.85 9.59 -21.70
N ASN A 352 10.16 10.08 -20.66
CA ASN A 352 10.02 9.38 -19.39
C ASN A 352 8.67 9.65 -18.69
N MET A 353 7.60 9.11 -19.26
CA MET A 353 6.19 9.35 -18.84
C MET A 353 5.87 8.96 -17.38
N TYR A 354 6.79 8.30 -16.66
CA TYR A 354 6.56 7.81 -15.29
C TYR A 354 7.70 8.07 -14.29
N SER A 355 8.83 8.71 -14.66
CA SER A 355 9.92 8.99 -13.69
C SER A 355 9.77 10.27 -12.89
N ASP A 356 8.96 11.21 -13.34
CA ASP A 356 9.00 12.55 -12.76
C ASP A 356 7.62 13.02 -12.30
N ILE A 357 7.16 12.46 -11.18
CA ILE A 357 6.03 13.01 -10.46
C ILE A 357 6.49 14.34 -9.86
N LYS A 358 6.11 15.45 -10.51
CA LYS A 358 6.42 16.83 -10.06
C LYS A 358 5.82 17.10 -8.70
N PHE A 359 4.65 16.52 -8.46
CA PHE A 359 3.91 16.71 -7.23
C PHE A 359 3.03 15.51 -6.91
N LEU A 360 2.90 15.22 -5.62
CA LEU A 360 2.04 14.20 -5.07
C LEU A 360 1.49 14.66 -3.72
N GLU A 361 0.18 14.55 -3.53
CA GLU A 361 -0.48 14.86 -2.27
C GLU A 361 -1.66 13.93 -2.01
N MET A 362 -1.90 13.71 -0.73
CA MET A 362 -3.02 12.95 -0.20
C MET A 362 -4.08 13.92 0.28
N THR A 363 -5.32 13.66 -0.10
CA THR A 363 -6.51 14.45 0.25
C THR A 363 -7.59 13.52 0.82
N PRO A 364 -8.59 14.03 1.55
CA PRO A 364 -9.68 13.19 2.01
C PRO A 364 -10.46 12.50 0.87
N ASN A 365 -10.90 11.27 1.12
CA ASN A 365 -11.81 10.53 0.27
C ASN A 365 -13.17 10.42 0.99
N VAL A 366 -13.93 11.52 0.97
CA VAL A 366 -15.17 11.66 1.74
C VAL A 366 -16.24 10.60 1.41
N LYS A 367 -16.14 9.96 0.24
CA LYS A 367 -17.05 8.89 -0.20
C LYS A 367 -16.92 7.61 0.64
N LEU A 368 -15.79 7.42 1.34
CA LEU A 368 -15.54 6.22 2.16
C LEU A 368 -16.12 6.31 3.58
N VAL A 369 -16.77 7.42 3.96
CA VAL A 369 -17.22 7.63 5.34
C VAL A 369 -18.19 6.54 5.81
N ASP A 370 -19.15 6.15 4.97
CA ASP A 370 -20.16 5.14 5.32
C ASP A 370 -19.57 3.75 5.42
N ALA A 371 -18.59 3.43 4.58
CA ALA A 371 -17.84 2.18 4.66
C ALA A 371 -17.01 2.09 5.94
N ALA A 372 -16.34 3.17 6.32
CA ALA A 372 -15.61 3.26 7.59
C ALA A 372 -16.57 3.09 8.79
N ASN A 373 -17.70 3.81 8.76
CA ASN A 373 -18.73 3.74 9.79
C ASN A 373 -19.31 2.33 9.94
N ALA A 374 -19.70 1.70 8.83
CA ALA A 374 -20.20 0.32 8.82
C ALA A 374 -19.18 -0.67 9.37
N SER A 375 -17.89 -0.49 9.05
CA SER A 375 -16.82 -1.34 9.58
C SER A 375 -16.62 -1.18 11.09
N PHE A 376 -16.79 0.02 11.65
CA PHE A 376 -16.78 0.22 13.10
C PHE A 376 -18.03 -0.37 13.77
N ALA A 377 -19.21 -0.15 13.20
CA ALA A 377 -20.47 -0.67 13.72
C ALA A 377 -20.46 -2.20 13.78
N GLN A 378 -20.04 -2.87 12.70
CA GLN A 378 -19.90 -4.32 12.65
C GLN A 378 -18.92 -4.84 13.73
N ALA A 379 -17.83 -4.12 13.96
CA ALA A 379 -16.87 -4.52 14.99
C ALA A 379 -17.43 -4.33 16.42
N LEU A 380 -18.26 -3.30 16.65
CA LEU A 380 -18.94 -3.10 17.94
C LEU A 380 -20.00 -4.17 18.24
N GLU A 381 -20.66 -4.70 17.21
CA GLU A 381 -21.60 -5.82 17.36
C GLU A 381 -20.88 -7.14 17.66
N GLY A 382 -19.73 -7.38 17.02
CA GLY A 382 -19.00 -8.64 17.11
C GLY A 382 -18.11 -8.78 18.34
N TYR A 383 -17.59 -7.68 18.89
CA TYR A 383 -16.51 -7.67 19.88
C TYR A 383 -16.83 -6.81 21.10
N ASP A 384 -16.07 -6.98 22.19
CA ASP A 384 -16.32 -6.25 23.43
C ASP A 384 -16.13 -4.72 23.25
N GLU A 385 -17.17 -3.97 23.63
CA GLU A 385 -17.34 -2.53 23.37
C GLU A 385 -16.15 -1.68 23.84
N PHE A 386 -15.52 -2.04 24.96
CA PHE A 386 -14.46 -1.24 25.59
C PHE A 386 -13.26 -1.03 24.65
N THR A 387 -13.01 -1.98 23.74
CA THR A 387 -11.83 -1.97 22.86
C THR A 387 -12.00 -1.07 21.64
N ILE A 388 -13.24 -0.77 21.23
CA ILE A 388 -13.55 -0.16 19.93
C ILE A 388 -14.24 1.20 20.10
N SER A 389 -15.13 1.33 21.09
CA SER A 389 -15.96 2.52 21.28
C SER A 389 -15.19 3.84 21.39
N GLY A 390 -13.99 3.81 21.98
CA GLY A 390 -13.08 4.97 22.03
C GLY A 390 -12.63 5.45 20.65
N ALA A 391 -12.18 4.51 19.82
CA ALA A 391 -11.74 4.79 18.45
C ALA A 391 -12.91 5.24 17.57
N TYR A 392 -14.08 4.61 17.73
CA TYR A 392 -15.27 4.95 16.96
C TYR A 392 -15.77 6.37 17.25
N GLY A 393 -15.80 6.80 18.52
CA GLY A 393 -16.18 8.17 18.83
C GLY A 393 -15.24 9.23 18.26
N ASN A 394 -13.93 8.94 18.22
CA ASN A 394 -12.96 9.81 17.57
C ASN A 394 -13.16 9.83 16.05
N PHE A 395 -13.45 8.68 15.43
CA PHE A 395 -13.82 8.61 14.03
C PHE A 395 -15.06 9.45 13.73
N LEU A 396 -16.13 9.36 14.54
CA LEU A 396 -17.35 10.13 14.33
C LEU A 396 -17.10 11.64 14.40
N GLU A 397 -16.31 12.12 15.37
CA GLU A 397 -15.92 13.53 15.43
C GLU A 397 -15.12 13.95 14.19
N ASN A 398 -14.06 13.20 13.85
CA ASN A 398 -13.24 13.49 12.66
C ASN A 398 -14.06 13.46 11.37
N ALA A 399 -15.02 12.54 11.27
CA ALA A 399 -15.93 12.42 10.14
C ALA A 399 -16.82 13.66 10.00
N ILE A 400 -17.44 14.13 11.09
CA ILE A 400 -18.26 15.34 11.10
C ILE A 400 -17.44 16.54 10.63
N VAL A 401 -16.26 16.74 11.20
CA VAL A 401 -15.37 17.86 10.86
C VAL A 401 -14.93 17.78 9.40
N THR A 402 -14.42 16.61 8.97
CA THR A 402 -13.93 16.43 7.59
C THR A 402 -15.05 16.59 6.57
N LEU A 403 -16.24 16.01 6.80
CA LEU A 403 -17.38 16.17 5.91
C LEU A 403 -17.81 17.63 5.81
N TYR A 404 -17.90 18.34 6.95
CA TYR A 404 -18.25 19.76 6.96
C TYR A 404 -17.24 20.61 6.19
N LEU A 405 -15.94 20.43 6.46
CA LEU A 405 -14.85 21.17 5.84
C LEU A 405 -14.73 20.92 4.32
N PHE A 406 -15.15 19.74 3.84
CA PHE A 406 -15.10 19.38 2.42
C PHE A 406 -16.48 19.49 1.73
N GLY A 407 -17.40 20.25 2.31
CA GLY A 407 -18.66 20.64 1.68
C GLY A 407 -19.82 19.63 1.80
N GLU A 408 -19.62 18.49 2.46
CA GLU A 408 -20.62 17.43 2.68
C GLU A 408 -21.49 17.73 3.91
N LYS A 409 -22.04 18.95 4.02
CA LYS A 409 -22.74 19.44 5.23
C LYS A 409 -23.92 18.56 5.64
N ASN A 410 -24.71 18.08 4.69
CA ASN A 410 -25.85 17.19 4.98
C ASN A 410 -25.38 15.88 5.63
N LYS A 411 -24.28 15.32 5.13
CA LYS A 411 -23.67 14.11 5.68
C LYS A 411 -23.06 14.38 7.06
N ALA A 412 -22.45 15.55 7.25
CA ALA A 412 -21.97 15.98 8.58
C ALA A 412 -23.11 16.08 9.61
N VAL A 413 -24.28 16.59 9.23
CA VAL A 413 -25.49 16.60 10.09
C VAL A 413 -25.94 15.18 10.44
N GLU A 414 -25.93 14.26 9.47
CA GLU A 414 -26.26 12.84 9.68
C GLU A 414 -25.32 12.21 10.71
N TYR A 415 -24.01 12.38 10.54
CA TYR A 415 -23.00 11.86 11.47
C TYR A 415 -23.06 12.52 12.84
N MET A 416 -23.41 13.81 12.92
CA MET A 416 -23.62 14.49 14.20
C MET A 416 -24.83 13.91 14.95
N LYS A 417 -25.92 13.59 14.24
CA LYS A 417 -27.07 12.88 14.83
C LYS A 417 -26.66 11.50 15.32
N LEU A 418 -25.88 10.75 14.54
CA LEU A 418 -25.34 9.45 14.93
C LEU A 418 -24.44 9.54 16.17
N GLY A 419 -23.54 10.53 16.25
CA GLY A 419 -22.69 10.74 17.42
C GLY A 419 -23.50 10.99 18.69
N ARG A 420 -24.63 11.72 18.60
CA ARG A 420 -25.52 11.98 19.74
C ARG A 420 -26.25 10.76 20.27
N THR A 421 -26.36 9.68 19.49
CA THR A 421 -26.96 8.43 19.98
C THR A 421 -25.97 7.58 20.75
N PHE A 422 -24.70 7.98 20.85
CA PHE A 422 -23.63 7.18 21.46
C PHE A 422 -23.48 7.50 22.97
N PRO A 423 -24.05 6.70 23.89
CA PRO A 423 -24.22 7.09 25.30
C PRO A 423 -22.89 7.28 26.04
N LYS A 424 -21.83 6.59 25.58
CA LYS A 424 -20.47 6.71 26.11
C LYS A 424 -19.94 8.15 26.12
N TYR A 425 -20.43 9.00 25.21
CA TYR A 425 -19.99 10.39 25.10
C TYR A 425 -21.00 11.40 25.65
N GLY A 426 -21.89 10.96 26.53
CA GLY A 426 -22.90 11.81 27.15
C GLY A 426 -24.13 12.05 26.27
N VAL A 427 -25.24 12.43 26.90
CA VAL A 427 -26.53 12.71 26.26
C VAL A 427 -26.97 14.14 26.49
N GLY A 428 -27.81 14.67 25.58
CA GLY A 428 -28.34 16.03 25.69
C GLY A 428 -27.23 17.08 25.66
N ALA A 429 -27.31 18.08 26.55
CA ALA A 429 -26.36 19.20 26.62
C ALA A 429 -24.93 18.78 27.04
N ASN A 430 -24.78 17.65 27.72
CA ASN A 430 -23.47 17.13 28.16
C ASN A 430 -22.82 16.20 27.13
N SER A 431 -23.44 16.01 25.96
CA SER A 431 -22.87 15.18 24.90
C SER A 431 -21.63 15.85 24.29
N ARG A 432 -20.59 15.06 23.99
CA ARG A 432 -19.46 15.48 23.13
C ARG A 432 -19.96 16.08 21.81
N PHE A 433 -21.10 15.60 21.31
CA PHE A 433 -21.72 16.01 20.05
C PHE A 433 -22.87 17.02 20.23
N ALA A 434 -22.92 17.74 21.36
CA ALA A 434 -23.91 18.79 21.63
C ALA A 434 -23.61 20.10 20.89
N GLY A 435 -24.62 20.96 20.76
CA GLY A 435 -24.52 22.27 20.10
C GLY A 435 -24.96 22.25 18.63
N SER A 436 -24.84 23.39 17.95
CA SER A 436 -25.05 23.45 16.49
C SER A 436 -23.89 22.77 15.75
N LEU A 437 -24.09 22.41 14.47
CA LEU A 437 -23.02 21.82 13.67
C LEU A 437 -21.82 22.78 13.54
N ASP A 438 -22.10 24.06 13.32
CA ASP A 438 -21.08 25.08 13.14
C ASP A 438 -20.28 25.27 14.44
N ASP A 439 -20.94 25.36 15.61
CA ASP A 439 -20.27 25.47 16.92
C ASP A 439 -19.47 24.22 17.28
N PHE A 440 -19.93 23.05 16.86
CA PHE A 440 -19.21 21.79 17.06
C PHE A 440 -17.93 21.80 16.24
N VAL A 441 -18.01 22.08 14.94
CA VAL A 441 -16.85 22.09 14.05
C VAL A 441 -15.85 23.16 14.45
N LEU A 442 -16.31 24.37 14.80
CA LEU A 442 -15.44 25.44 15.25
C LEU A 442 -14.61 25.02 16.47
N ARG A 443 -15.26 24.47 17.52
CA ARG A 443 -14.57 24.00 18.73
C ARG A 443 -13.60 22.84 18.44
N SER A 444 -13.97 21.92 17.56
CA SER A 444 -13.09 20.82 17.17
C SER A 444 -11.84 21.34 16.44
N VAL A 445 -12.02 22.25 15.46
CA VAL A 445 -10.90 22.86 14.73
C VAL A 445 -10.01 23.68 15.64
N GLU A 446 -10.57 24.48 16.57
CA GLU A 446 -9.79 25.23 17.56
C GLU A 446 -8.92 24.30 18.41
N ARG A 447 -9.51 23.23 18.97
CA ARG A 447 -8.78 22.23 19.76
C ARG A 447 -7.70 21.52 18.94
N ASP A 448 -7.98 21.20 17.68
CA ASP A 448 -7.02 20.50 16.82
C ASP A 448 -5.87 21.43 16.39
N LEU A 449 -6.14 22.73 16.19
CA LEU A 449 -5.11 23.76 15.97
C LEU A 449 -4.22 23.98 17.20
N GLU A 450 -4.74 23.74 18.41
CA GLU A 450 -3.95 23.73 19.66
C GLU A 450 -3.13 22.44 19.84
N ALA A 451 -3.61 21.31 19.32
CA ALA A 451 -2.96 20.00 19.42
C ALA A 451 -1.94 19.69 18.28
N ALA A 452 -2.06 20.40 17.15
CA ALA A 452 -1.14 20.48 16.01
C ALA A 452 -0.53 19.16 15.50
N SER A 453 -1.39 18.22 15.07
CA SER A 453 -0.98 17.12 14.18
C SER A 453 -0.84 17.60 12.72
N TYR A 454 -0.02 16.93 11.91
CA TYR A 454 0.12 17.27 10.49
C TYR A 454 -1.17 17.11 9.68
N ASN A 455 -1.85 15.98 9.84
CA ASN A 455 -3.04 15.68 9.05
C ASN A 455 -4.11 16.74 9.27
N ASP A 456 -4.24 17.25 10.49
CA ASP A 456 -5.26 18.26 10.83
C ASP A 456 -4.90 19.62 10.24
N ALA A 457 -3.62 20.02 10.31
CA ALA A 457 -3.15 21.25 9.68
C ALA A 457 -3.33 21.21 8.16
N GLN A 458 -3.00 20.08 7.52
CA GLN A 458 -3.12 19.93 6.06
C GLN A 458 -4.58 19.99 5.62
N LYS A 459 -5.47 19.22 6.26
CA LYS A 459 -6.91 19.21 5.98
C LYS A 459 -7.51 20.61 6.15
N THR A 460 -7.13 21.31 7.22
CA THR A 460 -7.66 22.65 7.54
C THR A 460 -7.24 23.67 6.48
N VAL A 461 -5.96 23.75 6.15
CA VAL A 461 -5.47 24.69 5.12
C VAL A 461 -6.11 24.37 3.76
N GLN A 462 -6.14 23.09 3.35
CA GLN A 462 -6.76 22.68 2.09
C GLN A 462 -8.25 23.06 2.02
N SER A 463 -9.00 22.87 3.10
CA SER A 463 -10.42 23.20 3.17
C SER A 463 -10.66 24.69 2.97
N TYR A 464 -9.90 25.55 3.66
CA TYR A 464 -10.03 26.99 3.47
C TYR A 464 -9.68 27.42 2.04
N LEU A 465 -8.65 26.81 1.43
CA LEU A 465 -8.34 27.04 0.02
C LEU A 465 -9.45 26.60 -0.94
N ILE A 466 -10.06 25.44 -0.69
CA ILE A 466 -11.20 24.94 -1.47
C ILE A 466 -12.39 25.91 -1.35
N ASN A 467 -12.73 26.33 -0.14
CA ASN A 467 -13.82 27.27 0.09
C ASN A 467 -13.54 28.63 -0.55
N SER A 468 -12.28 29.08 -0.53
CA SER A 468 -11.84 30.27 -1.26
C SER A 468 -12.13 30.15 -2.76
N TYR A 469 -11.71 29.06 -3.41
CA TYR A 469 -12.00 28.84 -4.84
C TYR A 469 -13.49 28.65 -5.14
N PHE A 470 -14.24 28.03 -4.23
CA PHE A 470 -15.68 27.86 -4.40
C PHE A 470 -16.41 29.21 -4.39
N LYS A 471 -16.05 30.09 -3.44
CA LYS A 471 -16.58 31.46 -3.39
C LYS A 471 -16.16 32.27 -4.59
N LEU A 472 -14.92 32.10 -5.03
CA LEU A 472 -14.43 32.72 -6.26
C LEU A 472 -15.25 32.28 -7.48
N ALA A 473 -15.60 30.99 -7.59
CA ALA A 473 -16.44 30.46 -8.67
C ALA A 473 -17.86 31.07 -8.70
N MET A 474 -18.36 31.53 -7.54
CA MET A 474 -19.64 32.21 -7.37
C MET A 474 -19.53 33.74 -7.49
N GLU A 475 -18.38 34.25 -7.92
CA GLU A 475 -18.07 35.69 -8.03
C GLU A 475 -18.09 36.45 -6.67
N ASP A 476 -18.02 35.71 -5.56
CA ASP A 476 -18.00 36.24 -4.19
C ASP A 476 -16.55 36.47 -3.74
N HIS A 477 -15.94 37.52 -4.29
CA HIS A 477 -14.52 37.83 -4.12
C HIS A 477 -14.11 38.14 -2.67
N GLU A 478 -14.98 38.81 -1.92
CA GLU A 478 -14.71 39.21 -0.53
C GLU A 478 -14.59 37.98 0.39
N GLN A 479 -15.55 37.05 0.31
CA GLN A 479 -15.46 35.81 1.10
C GLN A 479 -14.34 34.89 0.60
N ALA A 480 -14.07 34.89 -0.72
CA ALA A 480 -12.95 34.13 -1.27
C ALA A 480 -11.61 34.60 -0.68
N GLU A 481 -11.40 35.91 -0.58
CA GLU A 481 -10.20 36.50 0.03
C GLU A 481 -10.11 36.21 1.53
N GLY A 482 -11.23 36.32 2.26
CA GLY A 482 -11.27 35.98 3.69
C GLY A 482 -10.86 34.54 3.99
N TYR A 483 -11.33 33.57 3.18
CA TYR A 483 -10.90 32.18 3.33
C TYR A 483 -9.44 31.94 2.97
N LEU A 484 -8.92 32.62 1.93
CA LEU A 484 -7.51 32.53 1.58
C LEU A 484 -6.61 33.06 2.71
N ASP A 485 -6.96 34.22 3.29
CA ASP A 485 -6.20 34.83 4.38
C ASP A 485 -6.15 33.91 5.61
N LEU A 486 -7.27 33.28 5.96
CA LEU A 486 -7.31 32.26 7.02
C LEU A 486 -6.42 31.06 6.69
N ALA A 487 -6.47 30.55 5.46
CA ALA A 487 -5.60 29.48 5.02
C ALA A 487 -4.11 29.85 5.14
N GLN A 488 -3.72 31.06 4.73
CA GLN A 488 -2.35 31.57 4.82
C GLN A 488 -1.90 31.69 6.27
N LYS A 489 -2.74 32.26 7.15
CA LYS A 489 -2.45 32.42 8.58
C LYS A 489 -2.24 31.07 9.27
N ILE A 490 -3.09 30.10 8.99
CA ILE A 490 -2.98 28.75 9.55
C ILE A 490 -1.71 28.06 9.02
N TYR A 491 -1.45 28.16 7.71
CA TYR A 491 -0.23 27.62 7.10
C TYR A 491 1.03 28.21 7.72
N ALA A 492 1.10 29.53 7.86
CA ALA A 492 2.25 30.23 8.44
C ALA A 492 2.44 29.89 9.94
N LYS A 493 1.34 29.86 10.70
CA LYS A 493 1.37 29.46 12.12
C LYS A 493 1.88 28.03 12.27
N TYR A 494 1.39 27.10 11.45
CA TYR A 494 1.82 25.72 11.48
C TYR A 494 3.29 25.56 11.03
N ALA A 495 3.71 26.26 9.98
CA ALA A 495 5.10 26.26 9.51
C ALA A 495 6.07 26.68 10.62
N LYS A 496 5.71 27.71 11.41
CA LYS A 496 6.47 28.12 12.59
C LYS A 496 6.44 27.07 13.70
N PHE A 497 5.30 26.41 13.93
CA PHE A 497 5.17 25.36 14.94
C PHE A 497 6.06 24.14 14.64
N VAL A 498 6.28 23.82 13.37
CA VAL A 498 7.10 22.67 12.95
C VAL A 498 8.55 23.02 12.62
N GLU A 499 9.00 24.24 12.94
CA GLU A 499 10.36 24.71 12.69
C GLU A 499 11.41 23.73 13.28
N GLY A 500 12.44 23.41 12.50
CA GLY A 500 13.45 22.40 12.82
C GLY A 500 13.02 20.94 12.61
N THR A 501 11.78 20.69 12.21
CA THR A 501 11.25 19.35 11.89
C THR A 501 10.45 19.31 10.59
N GLU A 502 10.66 20.28 9.71
CA GLU A 502 9.88 20.55 8.51
C GLU A 502 9.91 19.36 7.55
N ARG A 503 11.05 18.65 7.46
CA ARG A 503 11.18 17.43 6.64
C ARG A 503 10.15 16.36 7.00
N ARG A 504 9.80 16.25 8.29
CA ARG A 504 8.85 15.26 8.81
C ARG A 504 7.43 15.81 8.86
N ARG A 505 7.27 17.00 9.44
CA ARG A 505 5.97 17.54 9.86
C ARG A 505 5.48 18.67 8.96
N GLY A 506 6.32 19.24 8.09
CA GLY A 506 5.98 20.35 7.21
C GLY A 506 4.77 20.08 6.32
N LEU A 507 3.96 21.12 6.12
CA LEU A 507 2.93 21.12 5.07
C LEU A 507 3.58 21.13 3.68
N PRO A 508 2.90 20.62 2.64
CA PRO A 508 3.34 20.81 1.26
C PRO A 508 3.53 22.30 0.96
N PRO A 509 4.44 22.68 0.05
CA PRO A 509 4.68 24.08 -0.27
C PRO A 509 3.37 24.83 -0.59
N TRP A 510 3.23 26.07 -0.12
CA TRP A 510 2.01 26.85 -0.28
C TRP A 510 1.43 26.86 -1.72
N LYS A 511 2.29 27.15 -2.72
CA LYS A 511 1.91 27.15 -4.15
C LYS A 511 1.29 25.84 -4.61
N GLN A 512 1.69 24.77 -3.96
CA GLN A 512 1.26 23.45 -4.31
C GLN A 512 -0.08 23.10 -3.69
N MET A 513 -0.30 23.46 -2.42
CA MET A 513 -1.63 23.35 -1.81
C MET A 513 -2.66 24.18 -2.59
N LEU A 514 -2.29 25.38 -3.08
CA LEU A 514 -3.14 26.17 -3.97
C LEU A 514 -3.56 25.42 -5.23
N LYS A 515 -2.64 24.70 -5.87
CA LYS A 515 -2.93 23.94 -7.09
C LYS A 515 -3.84 22.76 -6.80
N THR A 516 -3.54 21.97 -5.77
CA THR A 516 -4.35 20.81 -5.40
C THR A 516 -5.78 21.22 -5.04
N SER A 517 -5.93 22.23 -4.19
CA SER A 517 -7.24 22.74 -3.79
C SER A 517 -8.04 23.29 -4.97
N LEU A 518 -7.36 23.90 -5.96
CA LEU A 518 -8.01 24.34 -7.19
C LEU A 518 -8.56 23.15 -7.99
N ASP A 519 -7.71 22.15 -8.26
CA ASP A 519 -8.09 20.97 -9.05
C ASP A 519 -9.24 20.21 -8.37
N MET A 520 -9.20 20.09 -7.03
CA MET A 520 -10.29 19.52 -6.24
C MET A 520 -11.59 20.33 -6.39
N THR A 521 -11.50 21.66 -6.32
CA THR A 521 -12.68 22.53 -6.40
C THR A 521 -13.31 22.45 -7.79
N LYS A 522 -12.51 22.47 -8.86
CA LYS A 522 -13.00 22.28 -10.23
C LYS A 522 -13.74 20.96 -10.39
N TYR A 523 -13.17 19.87 -9.88
CA TYR A 523 -13.80 18.55 -9.91
C TYR A 523 -15.14 18.56 -9.15
N MET A 524 -15.18 19.14 -7.95
CA MET A 524 -16.41 19.20 -7.16
C MET A 524 -17.50 20.06 -7.82
N LEU A 525 -17.14 21.22 -8.37
CA LEU A 525 -18.08 22.08 -9.08
C LEU A 525 -18.68 21.34 -10.28
N ARG A 526 -17.83 20.73 -11.12
CA ARG A 526 -18.27 20.05 -12.34
C ARG A 526 -19.16 18.83 -12.05
N GLU A 527 -18.80 18.01 -11.06
CA GLU A 527 -19.48 16.74 -10.79
C GLU A 527 -20.70 16.87 -9.87
N ARG A 528 -20.77 17.91 -9.05
CA ARG A 528 -21.74 17.95 -7.92
C ARG A 528 -22.56 19.22 -7.84
N VAL A 529 -22.16 20.30 -8.51
CA VAL A 529 -22.82 21.60 -8.37
C VAL A 529 -23.31 22.11 -9.72
N SER A 530 -22.39 22.51 -10.60
CA SER A 530 -22.69 23.00 -11.94
C SER A 530 -21.39 23.05 -12.76
N PRO A 531 -21.35 22.44 -13.96
CA PRO A 531 -20.25 22.60 -14.90
C PRO A 531 -19.96 24.07 -15.24
N GLU A 532 -20.99 24.92 -15.31
CA GLU A 532 -20.86 26.35 -15.60
C GLU A 532 -20.06 27.09 -14.52
N LEU A 533 -20.23 26.74 -13.25
CA LEU A 533 -19.43 27.31 -12.16
C LEU A 533 -17.97 26.86 -12.22
N ALA A 534 -17.70 25.62 -12.64
CA ALA A 534 -16.34 25.15 -12.86
C ALA A 534 -15.66 25.94 -14.00
N ASP A 535 -16.38 26.16 -15.09
CA ASP A 535 -15.91 26.95 -16.23
C ASP A 535 -15.72 28.43 -15.85
N ASN A 536 -16.58 28.99 -14.99
CA ASN A 536 -16.44 30.36 -14.48
C ASN A 536 -15.19 30.52 -13.61
N LEU A 537 -14.96 29.59 -12.67
CA LEU A 537 -13.73 29.55 -11.89
C LEU A 537 -12.50 29.52 -12.81
N GLU A 538 -12.57 28.72 -13.88
CA GLU A 538 -11.50 28.58 -14.86
C GLU A 538 -11.25 29.86 -15.68
N LYS A 539 -12.31 30.65 -15.95
CA LYS A 539 -12.21 31.97 -16.60
C LYS A 539 -11.66 33.05 -15.66
N MET A 540 -11.98 32.97 -14.37
CA MET A 540 -11.54 33.94 -13.35
C MET A 540 -10.09 33.72 -12.92
N LEU A 541 -9.58 32.50 -13.08
CA LEU A 541 -8.18 32.23 -12.84
C LEU A 541 -7.33 32.88 -13.92
N PRO A 542 -6.21 33.52 -13.53
CA PRO A 542 -5.40 34.25 -14.48
C PRO A 542 -4.87 33.33 -15.58
N LYS A 543 -5.31 33.56 -16.81
CA LYS A 543 -4.78 32.90 -18.01
C LYS A 543 -3.35 33.37 -18.20
N SER A 544 -2.40 32.53 -17.79
CA SER A 544 -0.95 32.72 -17.96
C SER A 544 -0.49 34.19 -17.92
N GLY A 545 -0.35 34.76 -16.72
CA GLY A 545 0.52 35.93 -16.54
C GLY A 545 0.01 37.12 -15.72
N GLU A 546 -1.26 37.21 -15.32
CA GLU A 546 -1.73 38.43 -14.63
C GLU A 546 -2.53 38.17 -13.34
N LYS A 547 -1.80 38.26 -12.21
CA LYS A 547 -2.25 38.51 -10.82
C LYS A 547 -3.25 37.53 -10.15
N PHE A 548 -2.67 36.47 -9.58
CA PHE A 548 -2.89 36.10 -8.17
C PHE A 548 -1.62 35.44 -7.59
N ILE A 549 -0.54 36.23 -7.55
CA ILE A 549 0.73 35.87 -6.90
C ILE A 549 1.27 37.17 -6.29
N PRO A 550 1.44 37.30 -4.97
CA PRO A 550 2.31 38.33 -4.40
C PRO A 550 3.74 38.09 -4.91
N GLU A 551 4.36 39.12 -5.48
CA GLU A 551 5.71 39.06 -6.05
C GLU A 551 6.79 38.62 -5.04
N ALA A 552 7.84 38.02 -5.58
CA ALA A 552 8.92 37.36 -4.86
C ALA A 552 9.81 38.34 -4.06
N GLY A 553 9.94 38.07 -2.77
CA GLY A 553 10.96 38.67 -1.91
C GLY A 553 11.08 37.89 -0.60
N GLU A 554 12.29 37.40 -0.33
CA GLU A 554 12.78 36.93 0.98
C GLU A 554 12.36 35.54 1.50
N ILE A 555 12.96 34.48 0.93
CA ILE A 555 13.52 33.41 1.77
C ILE A 555 14.91 33.08 1.22
N LYS A 556 15.96 33.48 1.94
CA LYS A 556 17.33 33.05 1.64
C LYS A 556 17.42 31.53 1.82
N THR A 557 18.03 30.87 0.86
CA THR A 557 18.43 29.45 0.93
C THR A 557 19.18 29.20 2.25
N PRO A 558 18.83 28.19 3.06
CA PRO A 558 19.68 27.78 4.17
C PRO A 558 21.01 27.29 3.59
N GLN A 559 22.10 27.99 3.91
CA GLN A 559 23.42 27.39 3.74
C GLN A 559 23.60 26.34 4.82
N VAL A 560 23.66 25.08 4.38
CA VAL A 560 24.05 23.95 5.22
C VAL A 560 25.54 24.11 5.53
N ARG A 561 25.89 24.21 6.83
CA ARG A 561 27.24 23.91 7.32
C ARG A 561 27.26 22.50 7.86
#